data_AF-Q0JJC4-F1
#
_entry.id   AF-Q0JJC4-F1
#
_cell.length_a   1.000
_cell.length_b   1.000
_cell.length_c   1.000
_cell.angle_alpha   90.00
_cell.angle_beta   90.00
_cell.angle_gamma   90.00
#
_symmetry.space_group_name_H-M   'P 1'
#
loop_
_entity.id
_entity.type
_entity.pdbx_description
1 polymer ?
#
loop_
_entity_poly.entity_id
_entity_poly.type
_entity_poly.pdbx_seq_one_letter_code
_entity_poly.pdbx_strand_id
1 'polypeptide(L)'
;MERVSCVPLLRRLLLLAAAGLAGAEPQVPCYFVFGDSLVDNGNNNNIASMARANYPPYGVDFPGGATGRFSNGLTTADAISRLLGFDDYIPPYAGATSEQLLTGVNFASAAAGIRDDTGQQLVRTYAQLYTRDTH
;
A
#
# COMPACT_ATOMS: atom_id res chain seq x y z
N MET A 1 33.83 -0.38 50.99
CA MET A 1 33.50 -0.02 49.59
C MET A 1 33.06 -1.29 48.88
N GLU A 2 31.75 -1.55 48.85
CA GLU A 2 31.21 -2.66 48.07
C GLU A 2 31.33 -2.32 46.58
N ARG A 3 31.96 -3.19 45.80
CA ARG A 3 32.08 -3.02 44.36
C ARG A 3 30.71 -3.26 43.74
N VAL A 4 30.07 -2.22 43.23
CA VAL A 4 28.84 -2.35 42.44
C VAL A 4 29.17 -3.21 41.21
N SER A 5 28.62 -4.43 41.15
CA SER A 5 28.82 -5.34 40.03
C SER A 5 28.06 -4.81 38.80
N CYS A 6 28.77 -4.49 37.72
CA CYS A 6 28.19 -4.03 36.46
C CYS A 6 27.41 -5.12 35.70
N VAL A 7 27.59 -6.39 36.08
CA VAL A 7 27.00 -7.55 35.38
C VAL A 7 25.45 -7.52 35.38
N PRO A 8 24.74 -7.29 36.50
CA PRO A 8 23.28 -7.14 36.50
C PRO A 8 22.79 -5.92 35.72
N LEU A 9 23.56 -4.82 35.69
CA LEU A 9 23.19 -3.61 34.95
C LEU A 9 23.29 -3.81 33.43
N LEU A 10 24.39 -4.41 32.97
CA LEU A 10 24.62 -4.73 31.57
C LEU A 10 23.59 -5.74 31.05
N ARG A 11 23.26 -6.76 31.85
CA ARG A 11 22.25 -7.76 31.50
C ARG A 11 20.84 -7.16 31.39
N ARG A 12 20.49 -6.23 32.28
CA ARG A 12 19.22 -5.47 32.20
C ARG A 12 19.18 -4.58 30.97
N LEU A 13 20.29 -3.91 30.64
CA LEU A 13 20.39 -3.07 29.45
C LEU A 13 20.23 -3.88 28.15
N LEU A 14 20.87 -5.06 28.08
CA LEU A 14 20.72 -5.99 26.96
C LEU A 14 19.29 -6.51 26.81
N LEU A 15 18.60 -6.83 27.91
CA LEU A 15 17.21 -7.28 27.89
C LEU A 15 16.25 -6.18 27.41
N LEU A 16 16.46 -4.93 27.83
CA LEU A 16 15.69 -3.78 27.33
C LEU A 16 15.93 -3.54 25.83
N ALA A 17 17.18 -3.62 25.38
CA ALA A 17 17.52 -3.46 23.97
C ALA A 17 16.88 -4.57 23.10
N ALA A 18 16.89 -5.81 23.58
CA ALA A 18 16.26 -6.94 22.90
C ALA A 18 14.73 -6.82 22.82
N ALA A 19 14.08 -6.31 23.88
CA ALA A 19 12.63 -6.09 23.90
C ALA A 19 12.18 -4.99 22.92
N GLY A 20 13.04 -4.00 22.62
CA GLY A 20 12.77 -2.96 21.63
C GLY A 20 13.01 -3.37 20.17
N LEU A 21 13.60 -4.55 19.92
CA LEU A 21 13.90 -5.08 18.59
C LEU A 21 12.88 -6.11 18.09
N ALA A 22 11.95 -6.56 18.94
CA ALA A 22 10.85 -7.40 18.52
C ALA A 22 9.80 -6.53 17.80
N GLY A 23 9.86 -6.49 16.47
CA GLY A 23 8.77 -5.95 15.65
C GLY A 23 7.47 -6.66 16.03
N ALA A 24 6.42 -5.89 16.29
CA ALA A 24 5.10 -6.47 16.51
C ALA A 24 4.64 -7.10 15.18
N GLU A 25 4.32 -8.40 15.18
CA GLU A 25 3.75 -9.02 13.99
C GLU A 25 2.43 -8.33 13.61
N PRO A 26 2.11 -8.24 12.31
CA PRO A 26 0.83 -7.72 11.87
C PRO A 26 -0.34 -8.49 12.52
N GLN A 27 -1.43 -7.79 12.83
CA GLN A 27 -2.64 -8.36 13.42
C GLN A 27 -3.30 -9.42 12.52
N VAL A 28 -3.01 -9.38 11.22
CA VAL A 28 -3.49 -10.33 10.21
C VAL A 28 -2.33 -10.78 9.32
N PRO A 29 -2.32 -12.03 8.84
CA PRO A 29 -1.20 -12.53 8.03
C PRO A 29 -1.11 -11.88 6.65
N CYS A 30 -2.21 -11.30 6.16
CA CYS A 30 -2.26 -10.63 4.86
C CYS A 30 -3.33 -9.55 4.80
N TYR A 31 -3.13 -8.57 3.89
CA TYR A 31 -4.11 -7.53 3.63
C TYR A 31 -4.21 -7.23 2.13
N PHE A 32 -5.35 -7.61 1.53
CA PHE A 32 -5.66 -7.38 0.12
C PHE A 32 -6.64 -6.22 -0.03
N VAL A 33 -6.34 -5.30 -0.93
CA VAL A 33 -7.13 -4.08 -1.14
C VAL A 33 -7.73 -4.11 -2.53
N PHE A 34 -9.03 -3.83 -2.62
CA PHE A 34 -9.77 -3.70 -3.88
C PHE A 34 -10.54 -2.39 -3.84
N GLY A 35 -10.68 -1.73 -4.98
CA GLY A 35 -11.41 -0.49 -5.06
C GLY A 35 -11.01 0.37 -6.26
N ASP A 36 -11.24 1.66 -6.12
CA ASP A 36 -10.99 2.67 -7.13
C ASP A 36 -9.86 3.63 -6.69
N SER A 37 -9.87 4.84 -7.25
CA SER A 37 -8.91 5.91 -6.93
C SER A 37 -8.76 6.22 -5.43
N LEU A 38 -9.80 6.00 -4.62
CA LEU A 38 -9.76 6.30 -3.18
C LEU A 38 -8.74 5.45 -2.42
N VAL A 39 -8.40 4.29 -2.97
CA VAL A 39 -7.45 3.34 -2.37
C VAL A 39 -6.37 2.87 -3.34
N ASP A 40 -6.38 3.33 -4.61
CA ASP A 40 -5.29 3.09 -5.56
C ASP A 40 -3.98 3.72 -5.04
N ASN A 41 -2.92 2.92 -5.05
CA ASN A 41 -1.57 3.31 -4.61
C ASN A 41 -0.55 3.36 -5.76
N GLY A 42 -1.01 3.27 -7.01
CA GLY A 42 -0.17 3.41 -8.21
C GLY A 42 -0.36 2.34 -9.27
N ASN A 43 -1.42 1.53 -9.21
CA ASN A 43 -1.69 0.53 -10.25
C ASN A 43 -1.92 1.16 -11.62
N ASN A 44 -2.49 2.37 -11.66
CA ASN A 44 -2.80 3.05 -12.91
C ASN A 44 -1.58 3.70 -13.61
N ASN A 45 -0.41 3.74 -12.96
CA ASN A 45 0.75 4.48 -13.48
C ASN A 45 1.26 3.95 -14.84
N ASN A 46 1.13 2.64 -15.07
CA ASN A 46 1.71 1.96 -16.23
C ASN A 46 0.67 1.43 -17.24
N ILE A 47 -0.62 1.71 -17.03
CA ILE A 47 -1.70 1.35 -17.99
C ILE A 47 -2.17 2.60 -18.73
N ALA A 48 -2.66 2.45 -19.96
CA ALA A 48 -3.22 3.56 -20.74
C ALA A 48 -4.50 4.08 -20.06
N SER A 49 -4.38 5.10 -19.21
CA SER A 49 -5.47 5.67 -18.43
C SER A 49 -5.23 7.16 -18.22
N MET A 50 -6.31 7.94 -18.23
CA MET A 50 -6.32 9.33 -17.80
C MET A 50 -6.46 9.46 -16.28
N ALA A 51 -6.92 8.40 -15.59
CA ALA A 51 -6.98 8.35 -14.14
C ALA A 51 -5.62 7.92 -13.60
N ARG A 52 -4.69 8.89 -13.48
CA ARG A 52 -3.38 8.70 -12.83
C ARG A 52 -3.17 9.80 -11.78
N ALA A 53 -2.35 9.51 -10.78
CA ALA A 53 -1.98 10.46 -9.72
C ALA A 53 -0.48 10.44 -9.40
N ASN A 54 0.36 10.12 -10.39
CA ASN A 54 1.82 10.11 -10.28
C ASN A 54 2.46 11.46 -10.71
N TYR A 55 1.77 12.57 -10.41
CA TYR A 55 2.22 13.93 -10.72
C TYR A 55 1.71 14.93 -9.67
N PRO A 56 2.32 16.12 -9.54
CA PRO A 56 1.85 17.16 -8.61
C PRO A 56 0.39 17.61 -8.91
N PRO A 57 -0.43 17.93 -7.91
CA PRO A 57 -0.07 18.13 -6.50
C PRO A 57 -0.14 16.85 -5.63
N TYR A 58 -0.34 15.67 -6.21
CA TYR A 58 -0.44 14.43 -5.44
C TYR A 58 0.88 14.08 -4.75
N GLY A 59 0.79 13.46 -3.58
CA GLY A 59 1.94 12.98 -2.85
C GLY A 59 2.82 14.05 -2.19
N VAL A 60 2.39 15.31 -2.10
CA VAL A 60 3.16 16.39 -1.43
C VAL A 60 3.48 16.09 0.05
N ASP A 61 2.57 15.41 0.74
CA ASP A 61 2.70 14.98 2.13
C ASP A 61 3.13 13.50 2.27
N PHE A 62 3.39 12.80 1.14
CA PHE A 62 3.83 11.41 1.14
C PHE A 62 5.35 11.33 0.98
N PRO A 63 6.08 10.57 1.83
CA PRO A 63 7.55 10.50 1.75
C PRO A 63 8.09 10.06 0.37
N GLY A 64 7.34 9.22 -0.36
CA GLY A 64 7.69 8.77 -1.71
C GLY A 64 7.26 9.72 -2.84
N GLY A 65 6.71 10.90 -2.53
CA GLY A 65 6.16 11.83 -3.50
C GLY A 65 4.91 11.29 -4.21
N ALA A 66 4.72 11.73 -5.46
CA ALA A 66 3.56 11.37 -6.29
C ALA A 66 3.66 9.91 -6.79
N THR A 67 3.23 8.97 -5.94
CA THR A 67 3.30 7.52 -6.21
C THR A 67 2.13 6.96 -7.01
N GLY A 68 1.08 7.75 -7.26
CA GLY A 68 -0.17 7.27 -7.85
C GLY A 68 -1.34 7.16 -6.86
N ARG A 69 -1.12 7.53 -5.60
CA ARG A 69 -2.19 7.78 -4.62
C ARG A 69 -2.94 9.05 -4.98
N PHE A 70 -4.26 9.00 -5.08
CA PHE A 70 -5.13 10.16 -5.33
C PHE A 70 -5.31 11.00 -4.06
N SER A 71 -4.22 11.31 -3.37
CA SER A 71 -4.19 12.16 -2.18
C SER A 71 -2.82 12.86 -2.07
N ASN A 72 -2.69 13.80 -1.14
CA ASN A 72 -1.38 14.37 -0.83
C ASN A 72 -0.50 13.41 -0.02
N GLY A 73 -1.07 12.42 0.66
CA GLY A 73 -0.38 11.58 1.62
C GLY A 73 -0.86 10.12 1.57
N LEU A 74 -1.27 9.61 2.72
CA LEU A 74 -1.80 8.26 2.88
C LEU A 74 -3.24 8.16 2.37
N THR A 75 -3.55 7.05 1.69
CA THR A 75 -4.94 6.61 1.48
C THR A 75 -5.48 5.97 2.75
N THR A 76 -6.79 5.73 2.81
CA THR A 76 -7.40 4.96 3.91
C THR A 76 -6.81 3.55 4.00
N ALA A 77 -6.48 2.92 2.87
CA ALA A 77 -5.85 1.60 2.87
C ALA A 77 -4.46 1.63 3.51
N ASP A 78 -3.66 2.66 3.26
CA ASP A 78 -2.35 2.82 3.92
C ASP A 78 -2.48 3.04 5.42
N ALA A 79 -3.46 3.85 5.85
CA ALA A 79 -3.73 4.07 7.25
C ALA A 79 -4.11 2.77 7.97
N ILE A 80 -4.96 1.94 7.33
CA ILE A 80 -5.33 0.61 7.85
C ILE A 80 -4.11 -0.30 7.90
N SER A 81 -3.25 -0.33 6.87
CA SER A 81 -2.01 -1.13 6.86
C SER A 81 -1.13 -0.83 8.08
N ARG A 82 -0.96 0.46 8.42
CA ARG A 82 -0.20 0.86 9.62
C ARG A 82 -0.88 0.44 10.92
N LEU A 83 -2.20 0.58 11.00
CA LEU A 83 -2.97 0.16 12.19
C LEU A 83 -2.92 -1.36 12.38
N LEU A 84 -2.88 -2.12 11.29
CA LEU A 84 -2.72 -3.57 11.31
C LEU A 84 -1.28 -4.02 11.65
N GLY A 85 -0.31 -3.11 11.72
CA GLY A 85 1.07 -3.44 12.14
C GLY A 85 1.95 -3.99 11.03
N PHE A 86 1.65 -3.73 9.75
CA PHE A 86 2.58 -4.04 8.66
C PHE A 86 3.77 -3.09 8.69
N ASP A 87 4.98 -3.62 8.46
CA ASP A 87 6.24 -2.84 8.44
C ASP A 87 6.26 -1.81 7.29
N ASP A 88 5.68 -2.19 6.15
CA ASP A 88 5.58 -1.39 4.94
C ASP A 88 4.12 -1.22 4.49
N TYR A 89 3.89 -0.29 3.55
CA TYR A 89 2.61 -0.19 2.86
C TYR A 89 2.40 -1.37 1.92
N ILE A 90 1.15 -1.84 1.84
CA ILE A 90 0.74 -2.84 0.84
C ILE A 90 1.11 -2.33 -0.57
N PRO A 91 1.85 -3.11 -1.39
CA PRO A 91 2.33 -2.65 -2.70
C PRO A 91 1.22 -2.67 -3.77
N PRO A 92 1.34 -1.87 -4.84
CA PRO A 92 0.46 -1.97 -6.00
C PRO A 92 0.67 -3.33 -6.69
N TYR A 93 -0.41 -3.99 -7.08
CA TYR A 93 -0.37 -5.23 -7.84
C TYR A 93 0.48 -5.12 -9.12
N ALA A 94 0.41 -3.98 -9.83
CA ALA A 94 1.11 -3.77 -11.09
C ALA A 94 2.65 -3.93 -11.03
N GLY A 95 3.25 -3.88 -9.83
CA GLY A 95 4.68 -4.07 -9.61
C GLY A 95 5.02 -5.08 -8.51
N ALA A 96 4.03 -5.84 -8.03
CA ALA A 96 4.23 -6.76 -6.91
C ALA A 96 4.97 -8.03 -7.33
N THR A 97 5.84 -8.54 -6.46
CA THR A 97 6.46 -9.87 -6.62
C THR A 97 5.55 -11.00 -6.16
N SER A 98 5.88 -12.22 -6.54
CA SER A 98 5.15 -13.42 -6.09
C SER A 98 5.14 -13.58 -4.58
N GLU A 99 6.21 -13.16 -3.89
CA GLU A 99 6.32 -13.21 -2.44
C GLU A 99 5.42 -12.18 -1.77
N GLN A 100 5.32 -10.98 -2.34
CA GLN A 100 4.42 -9.93 -1.84
C GLN A 100 2.94 -10.32 -1.98
N LEU A 101 2.59 -11.13 -2.99
CA LEU A 101 1.23 -11.68 -3.10
C LEU A 101 0.83 -12.55 -1.89
N LEU A 102 1.80 -13.13 -1.18
CA LEU A 102 1.52 -13.99 -0.01
C LEU A 102 1.13 -13.16 1.23
N THR A 103 1.61 -11.92 1.33
CA THR A 103 1.36 -11.02 2.47
C THR A 103 0.34 -9.92 2.17
N GLY A 104 -0.13 -9.82 0.92
CA GLY A 104 -1.17 -8.90 0.52
C GLY A 104 -0.71 -7.87 -0.50
N VAL A 105 -1.59 -7.57 -1.45
CA VAL A 105 -1.36 -6.55 -2.49
C VAL A 105 -2.60 -5.71 -2.71
N ASN A 106 -2.39 -4.53 -3.27
CA ASN A 106 -3.44 -3.61 -3.63
C ASN A 106 -3.80 -3.76 -5.11
N PHE A 107 -5.02 -4.22 -5.38
CA PHE A 107 -5.59 -4.38 -6.72
C PHE A 107 -6.46 -3.20 -7.14
N ALA A 108 -6.61 -2.17 -6.30
CA ALA A 108 -7.43 -1.02 -6.64
C ALA A 108 -6.91 -0.31 -7.88
N SER A 109 -7.82 0.10 -8.76
CA SER A 109 -7.47 0.79 -10.00
C SER A 109 -8.33 2.03 -10.13
N ALA A 110 -7.71 3.18 -10.32
CA ALA A 110 -8.47 4.41 -10.50
C ALA A 110 -9.42 4.32 -11.69
N ALA A 111 -10.62 4.86 -11.48
CA ALA A 111 -11.78 4.71 -12.36
C ALA A 111 -12.34 3.28 -12.50
N ALA A 112 -11.95 2.33 -11.65
CA ALA A 112 -12.73 1.12 -11.47
C ALA A 112 -14.15 1.48 -11.01
N GLY A 113 -15.13 0.73 -11.50
CA GLY A 113 -16.53 0.96 -11.19
C GLY A 113 -17.33 -0.33 -11.23
N ILE A 114 -18.45 -0.35 -10.52
CA ILE A 114 -19.32 -1.54 -10.40
C ILE A 114 -20.21 -1.71 -11.63
N ARG A 115 -20.58 -0.59 -12.27
CA ARG A 115 -21.41 -0.61 -13.48
C ARG A 115 -20.54 -0.54 -14.71
N ASP A 116 -20.98 -1.19 -15.79
CA ASP A 116 -20.25 -1.24 -17.05
C ASP A 116 -19.98 0.15 -17.64
N ASP A 117 -20.85 1.13 -17.38
CA ASP A 117 -20.74 2.50 -17.90
C ASP A 117 -19.80 3.40 -17.09
N THR A 118 -19.45 3.01 -15.87
CA THR A 118 -18.57 3.80 -15.00
C THR A 118 -17.09 3.61 -15.37
N GLY A 119 -16.32 4.70 -15.37
CA GLY A 119 -14.87 4.64 -15.61
C GLY A 119 -14.41 4.48 -17.06
N GLN A 120 -15.31 4.16 -17.99
CA GLN A 120 -14.98 3.96 -19.42
C GLN A 120 -14.27 5.16 -20.06
N GLN A 121 -14.59 6.38 -19.62
CA GLN A 121 -13.97 7.61 -20.15
C GLN A 121 -12.52 7.81 -19.68
N LEU A 122 -12.13 7.13 -18.60
CA LEU A 122 -10.87 7.37 -17.90
C LEU A 122 -9.88 6.22 -18.07
N VAL A 123 -10.32 5.00 -18.38
CA VAL A 123 -9.46 3.85 -18.68
C VAL A 123 -9.45 3.61 -20.19
N ARG A 124 -8.31 3.89 -20.86
CA ARG A 124 -8.12 3.63 -22.29
C ARG A 124 -7.57 2.23 -22.53
N THR A 125 -8.31 1.20 -22.12
CA THR A 125 -8.04 -0.15 -22.63
C THR A 125 -9.31 -1.01 -22.65
N TYR A 126 -9.70 -1.48 -23.85
CA TYR A 126 -10.63 -2.58 -24.15
C TYR A 126 -12.15 -2.49 -23.84
N ALA A 127 -12.71 -1.39 -23.30
CA ALA A 127 -14.18 -1.28 -23.21
C ALA A 127 -14.88 -1.34 -24.59
N GLN A 128 -14.18 -0.98 -25.67
CA GLN A 128 -14.68 -1.12 -27.06
C GLN A 128 -14.49 -2.50 -27.69
N LEU A 129 -13.74 -3.40 -27.06
CA LEU A 129 -13.53 -4.76 -27.60
C LEU A 129 -14.48 -5.77 -26.96
N TYR A 130 -14.83 -5.62 -25.67
CA TYR A 130 -15.87 -6.45 -25.05
C TYR A 130 -17.29 -6.15 -25.57
N THR A 131 -17.57 -4.89 -25.91
CA THR A 131 -18.86 -4.48 -26.51
C THR A 131 -18.94 -4.71 -28.02
N ARG A 132 -17.84 -5.08 -28.69
CA ARG A 132 -17.86 -5.43 -30.12
C ARG A 132 -18.14 -6.91 -30.40
N ASP A 133 -17.99 -7.77 -29.41
CA ASP A 133 -18.20 -9.23 -29.56
C ASP A 133 -19.60 -9.69 -29.11
N THR A 134 -20.53 -8.77 -28.84
CA THR A 134 -21.92 -9.06 -28.41
C THR A 134 -23.02 -8.69 -29.42
N HIS A 135 -22.66 -8.52 -30.70
CA HIS A 135 -23.64 -8.32 -31.79
C HIS A 135 -23.37 -9.21 -33.00
#